data_AF-A0AAW8RP38-F1
#
_entry.id   AF-A0AAW8RP38-F1
#
_cell.length_a   1.000
_cell.length_b   1.000
_cell.length_c   1.000
_cell.angle_alpha   90.00
_cell.angle_beta   90.00
_cell.angle_gamma   90.00
#
_symmetry.space_group_name_H-M   'P 1'
#
loop_
_entity.id
_entity.type
_entity.pdbx_description
1 polymer ?
#
loop_
_entity_poly.entity_id
_entity_poly.type
_entity_poly.pdbx_seq_one_letter_code
_entity_poly.pdbx_strand_id
1 'polypeptide(L)'
;MKKSETIETLATIEEIVTVAPEKVVLGNVKFAIVSYLVDGFKYVSKKSITVPLGYQVGDTIKIRYDKNEPTRFKRLSPRFA
;
A
#
# COMPACT_ATOMS: atom_id res chain seq x y z
N MET A 1 -27.17 -2.62 -2.76
CA MET A 1 -25.84 -2.07 -2.45
C MET A 1 -24.84 -2.61 -3.47
N LYS A 2 -24.22 -1.76 -4.31
CA LYS A 2 -23.18 -2.21 -5.24
C LYS A 2 -22.01 -2.76 -4.43
N LYS A 3 -21.62 -4.02 -4.68
CA LYS A 3 -20.41 -4.61 -4.09
C LYS A 3 -19.21 -3.80 -4.61
N SER A 4 -18.39 -3.26 -3.71
CA SER A 4 -17.11 -2.64 -4.07
C SER A 4 -16.22 -3.74 -4.65
N GLU A 5 -15.91 -3.65 -5.95
CA GLU A 5 -15.01 -4.58 -6.62
C GLU A 5 -13.58 -4.12 -6.35
N THR A 6 -12.83 -4.92 -5.59
CA THR A 6 -11.42 -4.62 -5.31
C THR A 6 -10.52 -5.40 -6.27
N ILE A 7 -9.62 -4.70 -6.96
CA ILE A 7 -8.66 -5.28 -7.89
C ILE A 7 -7.26 -5.33 -7.25
N GLU A 8 -6.52 -6.41 -7.50
CA GLU A 8 -5.11 -6.51 -7.14
C GLU A 8 -4.22 -5.84 -8.18
N THR A 9 -3.25 -5.06 -7.72
CA THR A 9 -2.21 -4.50 -8.59
C THR A 9 -0.87 -4.46 -7.85
N LEU A 10 0.21 -4.26 -8.61
CA LEU A 10 1.53 -4.01 -8.06
C LEU A 10 1.70 -2.51 -7.85
N ALA A 11 2.12 -2.15 -6.64
CA ALA A 11 2.50 -0.80 -6.28
C ALA A 11 3.99 -0.75 -5.98
N THR A 12 4.65 0.32 -6.42
CA THR A 12 6.05 0.61 -6.14
C THR A 12 6.14 1.51 -4.92
N ILE A 13 7.05 1.22 -4.00
CA ILE A 13 7.32 2.09 -2.85
C ILE A 13 8.05 3.32 -3.34
N GLU A 14 7.43 4.49 -3.16
CA GLU A 14 8.02 5.79 -3.51
C GLU A 14 8.73 6.42 -2.32
N GLU A 15 8.21 6.21 -1.11
CA GLU A 15 8.76 6.82 0.11
C GLU A 15 8.55 5.91 1.31
N ILE A 16 9.57 5.82 2.18
CA ILE A 16 9.45 5.24 3.51
C ILE A 16 9.20 6.35 4.51
N VAL A 17 8.05 6.31 5.18
CA VAL A 17 7.70 7.25 6.24
C VAL A 17 8.31 6.73 7.54
N THR A 18 9.32 7.45 8.04
CA THR A 18 9.94 7.17 9.34
C THR A 18 8.93 7.50 10.44
N VAL A 19 8.22 6.49 10.93
CA VAL A 19 7.49 6.61 12.20
C VAL A 19 8.49 6.50 13.36
N ALA A 20 8.24 7.26 14.43
CA ALA A 20 9.03 7.23 15.65
C ALA A 20 9.34 5.77 16.09
N PRO A 21 10.53 5.50 16.66
CA PRO A 21 11.00 4.14 16.96
C PRO A 21 9.98 3.28 17.70
N GLU A 22 9.26 3.87 18.66
CA GLU A 22 8.22 3.19 19.45
C GLU A 22 7.09 2.56 18.62
N LYS A 23 6.75 3.14 17.46
CA LYS A 23 5.67 2.64 16.59
C LYS A 23 6.12 1.55 15.61
N VAL A 24 7.42 1.47 15.32
CA VAL A 24 8.01 0.42 14.46
C VAL A 24 8.03 -0.93 15.19
N VAL A 25 8.12 -0.90 16.52
CA VAL A 25 8.22 -2.10 17.38
C VAL A 25 6.91 -2.90 17.41
N LEU A 26 5.76 -2.29 17.11
CA LEU A 26 4.48 -3.01 17.06
C LEU A 26 4.27 -3.71 15.69
N GLY A 27 4.98 -4.81 15.48
CA GLY A 27 4.65 -5.79 14.43
C GLY A 27 5.60 -5.93 13.24
N ASN A 28 6.86 -5.51 13.33
CA ASN A 28 7.87 -5.65 12.26
C ASN A 28 7.46 -5.00 10.94
N VAL A 29 6.87 -3.81 11.02
CA VAL A 29 6.37 -3.07 9.87
C VAL A 29 6.78 -1.60 9.90
N LYS A 30 6.83 -0.98 8.72
CA LYS A 30 7.01 0.45 8.54
C LYS A 30 5.94 1.04 7.63
N PHE A 31 5.84 2.35 7.61
CA PHE A 31 4.89 3.05 6.77
C PHE A 31 5.54 3.47 5.46
N ALA A 32 4.81 3.37 4.36
CA ALA A 32 5.29 3.70 3.04
C ALA A 32 4.22 4.39 2.20
N ILE A 33 4.63 5.38 1.40
CA ILE A 33 3.83 5.90 0.29
C ILE A 33 4.15 5.05 -0.93
N VAL A 34 3.12 4.61 -1.65
CA VAL A 34 3.27 3.78 -2.84
C VAL A 34 2.62 4.43 -4.05
N SER A 35 3.12 4.11 -5.23
CA SER A 35 2.47 4.42 -6.49
C SER A 35 2.10 3.16 -7.26
N TYR A 36 1.08 3.21 -8.11
CA TYR A 36 0.69 2.08 -8.94
C TYR A 36 0.05 2.58 -10.24
N LEU A 37 0.08 1.71 -11.26
CA LEU A 37 -0.51 2.00 -12.56
C LEU A 37 -1.88 1.34 -12.66
N VAL A 38 -2.89 2.12 -13.05
CA VAL A 38 -4.23 1.64 -13.42
C VAL A 38 -4.56 2.23 -14.77
N ASP A 39 -4.82 1.38 -15.76
CA ASP A 39 -5.21 1.78 -17.11
C ASP A 39 -4.28 2.85 -17.74
N GLY A 40 -2.97 2.76 -17.46
CA GLY A 40 -1.96 3.70 -17.95
C GLY A 40 -1.76 4.97 -17.11
N PHE A 41 -2.58 5.19 -16.09
CA PHE A 41 -2.47 6.34 -15.18
C PHE A 41 -1.72 5.95 -13.90
N LYS A 42 -0.70 6.74 -13.53
CA LYS A 42 0.03 6.60 -12.27
C LYS A 42 -0.78 7.24 -11.15
N TYR A 43 -1.14 6.44 -10.14
CA TYR A 43 -1.77 6.89 -8.91
C TYR A 43 -0.78 6.79 -7.76
N VAL A 44 -0.75 7.80 -6.90
CA VAL A 44 0.04 7.80 -5.65
C VAL A 44 -0.93 7.69 -4.47
N SER A 45 -0.58 6.84 -3.50
CA SER A 45 -1.39 6.65 -2.30
C SER A 45 -1.44 7.93 -1.47
N LYS A 46 -2.65 8.42 -1.16
CA LYS A 46 -2.83 9.62 -0.31
C LYS A 46 -2.48 9.39 1.17
N LYS A 47 -2.52 8.14 1.64
CA LYS A 47 -2.09 7.78 3.00
C LYS A 47 -1.01 6.72 2.89
N SER A 48 -0.10 6.74 3.85
CA SER A 48 0.88 5.69 4.00
C SER A 48 0.23 4.34 4.31
N ILE A 49 0.74 3.28 3.69
CA ILE A 49 0.39 1.90 3.99
C ILE A 49 1.46 1.26 4.85
N THR A 50 1.12 0.17 5.50
CA THR A 50 2.05 -0.63 6.29
C THR A 50 2.75 -1.65 5.39
N VAL A 51 4.07 -1.69 5.39
CA VAL A 51 4.91 -2.64 4.64
C VAL A 51 5.87 -3.38 5.57
N PRO A 52 6.31 -4.61 5.26
CA PRO A 52 7.32 -5.30 6.06
C PRO A 52 8.64 -4.51 6.11
N LEU A 53 9.39 -4.63 7.21
CA LEU A 53 10.62 -3.85 7.44
C LEU A 53 11.67 -3.98 6.34
N GLY A 54 11.77 -5.14 5.70
CA GLY A 54 12.77 -5.42 4.65
C GLY A 54 12.54 -4.67 3.34
N TYR A 55 11.36 -4.09 3.11
CA TYR A 55 11.02 -3.42 1.86
C TYR A 55 11.68 -2.04 1.76
N GLN A 56 12.18 -1.62 0.61
CA GLN A 56 12.86 -0.34 0.42
C GLN A 56 12.17 0.49 -0.66
N VAL A 57 12.60 1.75 -0.82
CA VAL A 57 12.15 2.59 -1.94
C VAL A 57 12.55 1.89 -3.25
N GLY A 58 11.60 1.80 -4.18
CA GLY A 58 11.73 1.06 -5.43
C GLY A 58 11.21 -0.38 -5.39
N ASP A 59 11.00 -0.98 -4.21
CA ASP A 59 10.43 -2.31 -4.11
C ASP A 59 8.95 -2.31 -4.51
N THR A 60 8.49 -3.44 -5.06
CA THR A 60 7.09 -3.63 -5.44
C THR A 60 6.33 -4.45 -4.40
N ILE A 61 5.12 -4.02 -4.04
CA ILE A 61 4.20 -4.73 -3.16
C ILE A 61 2.83 -4.88 -3.79
N LYS A 62 2.15 -6.00 -3.53
CA LYS A 62 0.76 -6.20 -3.96
C LYS A 62 -0.19 -5.39 -3.08
N ILE A 63 -1.06 -4.61 -3.71
CA ILE A 63 -2.14 -3.86 -3.05
C ILE A 63 -3.50 -4.20 -3.65
N ARG A 64 -4.58 -3.84 -2.95
CA ARG A 64 -5.94 -3.85 -3.50
C ARG A 64 -6.53 -2.44 -3.50
N TYR A 65 -7.13 -2.03 -4.61
CA TYR A 65 -7.84 -0.75 -4.75
C TYR A 65 -9.28 -0.96 -5.21
N ASP A 66 -10.18 -0.02 -4.91
CA ASP A 66 -11.55 -0.05 -5.42
C ASP A 66 -11.55 0.36 -6.89
N LYS A 67 -12.02 -0.51 -7.78
CA LYS A 67 -12.07 -0.25 -9.23
C LYS A 67 -12.90 1.00 -9.57
N ASN A 68 -13.98 1.25 -8.82
CA ASN A 68 -14.92 2.34 -9.12
C ASN A 68 -14.43 3.68 -8.59
N GLU A 69 -13.46 3.65 -7.67
CA GLU A 69 -12.86 4.84 -7.09
C GLU A 69 -11.39 4.54 -6.82
N PRO A 70 -10.51 4.58 -7.85
CA PRO A 70 -9.11 4.17 -7.72
C PRO A 70 -8.36 4.95 -6.63
N THR A 71 -8.83 6.15 -6.29
CA THR A 71 -8.30 6.95 -5.20
C THR A 71 -8.64 6.40 -3.79
N ARG A 72 -9.60 5.47 -3.67
CA ARG A 72 -9.92 4.71 -2.47
C ARG A 72 -9.24 3.34 -2.48
N PHE A 73 -8.21 3.21 -1.65
CA PHE A 73 -7.56 1.93 -1.38
C PHE A 73 -8.15 1.28 -0.13
N LYS A 74 -8.40 -0.04 -0.19
CA LYS A 74 -8.71 -0.86 0.98
C LYS A 74 -7.49 -1.71 1.30
N ARG A 75 -7.00 -1.58 2.54
CA ARG A 75 -5.88 -2.35 3.09
C ARG A 75 -6.05 -3.86 2.83
N LEU A 76 -5.09 -4.47 2.15
CA LEU A 76 -4.81 -5.90 2.32
C LEU A 76 -3.97 -6.01 3.60
N SER A 77 -4.57 -6.45 4.69
CA SER A 77 -3.78 -6.98 5.80
C SER A 77 -3.19 -8.31 5.33
N PRO A 78 -1.86 -8.49 5.32
CA PRO A 78 -1.30 -9.82 5.12
C PRO A 78 -1.79 -10.69 6.28
N ARG A 79 -2.53 -11.76 5.98
CA ARG A 79 -2.53 -12.93 6.86
C ARG A 79 -1.17 -13.57 6.60
N PHE A 80 -0.22 -13.33 7.50
CA PHE A 80 1.00 -14.12 7.52
C PHE A 80 0.57 -15.57 7.79
N ALA A 81 0.76 -16.44 6.79
CA ALA A 81 0.67 -17.88 6.93
C ALA A 81 2.02 -18.40 7.45
#